data_AF-A0A7S2A7Z1-F1
#
_entry.id   AF-A0A7S2A7Z1-F1
#
_cell.length_a   1.000
_cell.length_b   1.000
_cell.length_c   1.000
_cell.angle_alpha   90.00
_cell.angle_beta   90.00
_cell.angle_gamma   90.00
#
_symmetry.space_group_name_H-M   'P 1'
#
loop_
_entity.id
_entity.type
_entity.pdbx_description
1 polymer ?
#
loop_
_entity_poly.entity_id
_entity_poly.type
_entity_poly.pdbx_seq_one_letter_code
_entity_poly.pdbx_strand_id
1 'polypeptide(L)'
;DHYDTLVGDIFWGDATKVVFGFCINNCLGSGDGPMAAEIMSDLVLAYPCNGGAFFWVAYDDIGGSWASEVRAVTQPLVGCSLGPTPPTAPIAPAPTPTPPAPTPTIFAPPTDPRNTPTNFNFCGTSWGDANSRCGTACPNGVDS
;
A
#
# COMPACT_ATOMS: atom_id res chain seq x y z
N ASP A 1 10.52 21.05 -1.42
CA ASP A 1 11.70 20.78 -0.54
C ASP A 1 11.45 19.99 0.73
N HIS A 2 10.70 18.89 0.64
CA HIS A 2 10.78 17.77 1.59
C HIS A 2 10.41 16.48 0.84
N TYR A 3 9.34 16.54 0.04
CA TYR A 3 8.95 15.46 -0.86
C TYR A 3 10.05 15.12 -1.88
N ASP A 4 10.63 16.12 -2.55
CA ASP A 4 11.70 15.97 -3.53
C ASP A 4 12.95 15.27 -2.95
N THR A 5 13.30 15.54 -1.69
CA THR A 5 14.41 14.86 -1.00
C THR A 5 14.09 13.39 -0.77
N LEU A 6 12.87 13.06 -0.33
CA LEU A 6 12.45 11.66 -0.19
C LEU A 6 12.52 10.94 -1.53
N VAL A 7 11.95 11.56 -2.58
CA VAL A 7 11.94 10.99 -3.92
C VAL A 7 13.35 10.84 -4.48
N GLY A 8 14.14 11.91 -4.47
CA GLY A 8 15.46 11.97 -5.09
C GLY A 8 16.52 11.18 -4.34
N ASP A 9 16.63 11.38 -3.03
CA ASP A 9 17.78 10.90 -2.26
C ASP A 9 17.54 9.50 -1.68
N ILE A 10 16.30 9.19 -1.28
CA ILE A 10 15.96 7.89 -0.68
C ILE A 10 15.46 6.91 -1.73
N PHE A 11 14.61 7.37 -2.64
CA PHE A 11 13.96 6.51 -3.63
C PHE A 11 14.51 6.67 -5.05
N TRP A 12 15.68 7.29 -5.21
CA TRP A 12 16.41 7.38 -6.48
C TRP A 12 15.56 7.94 -7.64
N GLY A 13 14.71 8.92 -7.35
CA GLY A 13 13.80 9.55 -8.30
C GLY A 13 12.44 8.85 -8.44
N ASP A 14 12.20 7.74 -7.75
CA ASP A 14 10.96 6.96 -7.87
C ASP A 14 9.86 7.48 -6.92
N ALA A 15 9.06 8.42 -7.42
CA ALA A 15 7.93 8.99 -6.69
C ALA A 15 6.82 7.95 -6.40
N THR A 16 6.80 6.80 -7.08
CA THR A 16 5.79 5.74 -6.84
C THR A 16 5.94 5.10 -5.46
N LYS A 17 7.08 5.33 -4.79
CA LYS A 17 7.40 4.80 -3.46
C LYS A 17 6.96 5.70 -2.31
N VAL A 18 6.48 6.91 -2.59
CA VAL A 18 6.09 7.90 -1.58
C VAL A 18 4.59 8.16 -1.66
N VAL A 19 3.88 7.83 -0.58
CA VAL A 19 2.45 8.15 -0.40
C VAL A 19 2.29 9.42 0.43
N PHE A 20 1.27 10.22 0.13
CA PHE A 20 0.91 11.39 0.95
C PHE A 20 -0.18 11.02 1.96
N GLY A 21 0.09 11.24 3.25
CA GLY A 21 -0.82 10.86 4.34
C GLY A 21 -1.73 12.00 4.77
N PHE A 22 -3.03 11.73 4.90
CA PHE A 22 -4.03 12.65 5.41
C PHE A 22 -4.62 12.15 6.72
N CYS A 23 -4.89 13.10 7.63
CA CYS A 23 -5.71 12.87 8.80
C CYS A 23 -7.09 13.41 8.47
N ILE A 24 -8.15 12.60 8.57
CA ILE A 24 -9.49 12.98 8.07
C ILE A 24 -10.51 13.28 9.17
N ASN A 25 -10.16 13.04 10.43
CA ASN A 25 -11.02 13.31 11.57
C ASN A 25 -10.22 13.77 12.81
N ASN A 26 -10.74 14.77 13.53
CA ASN A 26 -10.12 15.38 14.71
C ASN A 26 -8.69 15.90 14.48
N CYS A 27 -8.46 16.57 13.35
CA CYS A 27 -7.16 17.06 12.90
C CYS A 27 -7.10 18.60 12.91
N LEU A 28 -5.92 19.17 13.14
CA LEU A 28 -5.64 20.60 12.90
C LEU A 28 -5.07 20.76 11.48
N GLY A 29 -5.92 20.91 10.45
CA GLY A 29 -5.45 21.19 9.08
C GLY A 29 -6.20 20.46 7.96
N SER A 30 -5.47 20.15 6.88
CA SER A 30 -5.89 19.76 5.51
C SER A 30 -6.64 18.43 5.34
N GLY A 31 -7.50 18.08 6.30
CA GLY A 31 -8.09 16.76 6.40
C GLY A 31 -9.38 16.54 5.62
N ASP A 32 -10.05 17.60 5.17
CA ASP A 32 -11.27 17.44 4.39
C ASP A 32 -10.97 16.92 2.97
N GLY A 33 -11.96 16.27 2.37
CA GLY A 33 -11.78 15.61 1.08
C GLY A 33 -11.46 16.58 -0.06
N PRO A 34 -12.11 17.75 -0.18
CA PRO A 34 -11.82 18.69 -1.26
C PRO A 34 -10.40 19.25 -1.17
N MET A 35 -9.95 19.65 0.02
CA MET A 35 -8.59 20.14 0.21
C MET A 35 -7.55 19.04 -0.04
N ALA A 36 -7.84 17.79 0.37
CA ALA A 36 -6.98 16.66 0.05
C ALA A 36 -6.89 16.40 -1.46
N ALA A 37 -8.00 16.52 -2.19
CA ALA A 37 -8.03 16.39 -3.64
C ALA A 37 -7.24 17.50 -4.35
N GLU A 38 -7.28 18.74 -3.85
CA GLU A 38 -6.47 19.86 -4.36
C GLU A 38 -4.96 19.58 -4.15
N ILE A 39 -4.56 19.17 -2.95
CA ILE A 39 -3.16 18.80 -2.65
C ILE A 39 -2.71 17.65 -3.56
N MET A 40 -3.55 16.64 -3.75
CA MET A 40 -3.22 15.53 -4.64
C MET A 40 -3.16 15.97 -6.10
N SER A 41 -3.95 16.96 -6.52
CA SER A 41 -3.88 17.52 -7.87
C SER A 41 -2.53 18.21 -8.11
N ASP A 42 -2.07 19.02 -7.17
CA ASP A 42 -0.75 19.65 -7.22
C ASP A 42 0.38 18.61 -7.21
N LEU A 43 0.25 17.57 -6.38
CA LEU A 43 1.22 16.48 -6.33
C LEU A 43 1.29 15.72 -7.66
N VAL A 44 0.15 15.49 -8.31
CA VAL A 44 0.09 14.86 -9.63
C VAL A 44 0.73 15.73 -10.71
N LEU A 45 0.60 17.05 -10.63
CA LEU A 45 1.24 17.98 -11.56
C LEU A 45 2.78 17.94 -11.44
N ALA A 46 3.30 17.83 -10.21
CA ALA A 46 4.74 17.74 -9.96
C ALA A 46 5.29 16.32 -10.20
N TYR A 47 4.54 15.31 -9.79
CA TYR A 47 4.90 13.88 -9.81
C TYR A 47 3.71 13.05 -10.33
N PRO A 48 3.55 12.92 -11.66
CA PRO A 48 2.39 12.23 -12.27
C PRO A 48 2.23 10.77 -11.85
N CYS A 49 3.33 10.11 -11.44
CA CYS A 49 3.32 8.76 -10.91
C CYS A 49 3.69 8.70 -9.43
N ASN A 50 3.16 9.61 -8.62
CA ASN A 50 3.29 9.52 -7.17
C ASN A 50 2.64 8.23 -6.63
N GLY A 51 3.05 7.81 -5.45
CA GLY A 51 2.56 6.58 -4.80
C GLY A 51 1.09 6.62 -4.38
N GLY A 52 0.43 7.78 -4.48
CA GLY A 52 -0.97 7.98 -4.12
C GLY A 52 -1.15 8.54 -2.70
N ALA A 53 -2.36 8.38 -2.18
CA ALA A 53 -2.78 8.92 -0.89
C ALA A 53 -3.04 7.81 0.13
N PHE A 54 -2.75 8.11 1.39
CA PHE A 54 -3.12 7.32 2.55
C PHE A 54 -3.97 8.18 3.49
N PHE A 55 -4.91 7.59 4.22
CA PHE A 55 -5.65 8.32 5.25
C PHE A 55 -5.98 7.46 6.47
N TRP A 56 -6.16 8.13 7.61
CA TRP A 56 -6.53 7.52 8.89
C TRP A 56 -7.86 8.11 9.38
N VAL A 57 -8.97 7.37 9.46
CA VAL A 57 -9.20 5.93 9.13
C VAL A 57 -10.42 5.71 8.24
N ALA A 58 -10.50 4.54 7.59
CA ALA A 58 -11.68 4.09 6.85
C ALA A 58 -13.00 4.16 7.65
N TYR A 59 -12.94 4.02 8.98
CA TYR A 59 -14.13 4.17 9.83
C TYR A 59 -14.73 5.58 9.78
N ASP A 60 -13.89 6.62 9.64
CA ASP A 60 -14.30 8.01 9.58
C ASP A 60 -14.70 8.45 8.16
N ASP A 61 -14.38 7.65 7.13
CA ASP A 61 -14.74 7.89 5.74
C ASP A 61 -16.17 7.36 5.44
N ILE A 62 -17.15 8.04 6.01
CA ILE A 62 -18.56 7.65 5.93
C ILE A 62 -19.01 7.62 4.46
N GLY A 63 -19.40 6.42 4.02
CA GLY A 63 -19.85 6.17 2.65
C GLY A 63 -18.75 6.31 1.59
N GLY A 64 -17.48 6.40 1.97
CA GLY A 64 -16.38 6.64 1.03
C GLY A 64 -16.33 8.07 0.50
N SER A 65 -16.99 9.03 1.15
CA SER A 65 -17.12 10.40 0.67
C SER A 65 -15.76 11.08 0.49
N TRP A 66 -14.87 10.97 1.48
CA TRP A 66 -13.51 11.50 1.40
C TRP A 66 -12.70 10.77 0.32
N ALA A 67 -12.71 9.43 0.34
CA ALA A 67 -11.93 8.67 -0.62
C ALA A 67 -12.41 8.85 -2.06
N SER A 68 -13.69 9.14 -2.28
CA SER A 68 -14.24 9.37 -3.62
C SER A 68 -13.67 10.62 -4.29
N GLU A 69 -13.45 11.70 -3.53
CA GLU A 69 -12.90 12.95 -4.04
C GLU A 69 -11.42 12.80 -4.40
N VAL A 70 -10.63 12.20 -3.51
CA VAL A 70 -9.21 11.90 -3.78
C VAL A 70 -9.04 10.87 -4.90
N ARG A 71 -9.95 9.90 -5.01
CA ARG A 71 -9.95 8.92 -6.12
C ARG A 71 -10.22 9.58 -7.46
N ALA A 72 -11.06 10.62 -7.53
CA ALA A 72 -11.32 11.31 -8.79
C ALA A 72 -10.03 11.88 -9.42
N VAL A 73 -9.08 12.31 -8.59
CA VAL A 73 -7.78 12.83 -9.01
C VAL A 73 -6.76 11.74 -9.31
N THR A 74 -6.73 10.66 -8.51
CA THR A 74 -5.67 9.65 -8.57
C THR A 74 -5.98 8.47 -9.51
N GLN A 75 -7.26 8.17 -9.75
CA GLN A 75 -7.69 7.05 -10.59
C GLN A 75 -7.11 7.06 -12.02
N PRO A 76 -6.97 8.22 -12.71
CA PRO A 76 -6.39 8.26 -14.06
C PRO A 76 -4.93 7.82 -14.14
N LEU A 77 -4.23 7.75 -13.01
CA LEU A 77 -2.79 7.49 -12.92
C LEU A 77 -2.47 6.06 -12.48
N VAL A 78 -3.52 5.26 -12.19
CA VAL A 78 -3.36 3.86 -11.81
C VAL A 78 -2.58 3.11 -12.89
N GLY A 79 -1.49 2.45 -12.48
CA GLY A 79 -0.65 1.65 -13.38
C GLY A 79 0.41 2.43 -14.15
N CYS A 80 0.54 3.74 -13.95
CA CYS A 80 1.55 4.53 -14.65
C CYS A 80 3.00 4.17 -14.24
N SER A 81 3.17 3.48 -13.10
CA SER A 81 4.45 2.93 -12.62
C SER A 81 4.95 1.70 -13.40
N LEU A 82 4.13 1.12 -14.28
CA LEU A 82 4.50 -0.09 -15.03
C LEU A 82 5.49 0.16 -16.17
N GLY A 83 5.80 1.43 -16.47
CA GLY A 83 6.71 1.83 -17.55
C GLY A 83 6.24 1.39 -18.96
N PRO A 84 6.89 1.86 -20.04
CA PRO A 84 6.79 1.17 -21.32
C PRO A 84 7.43 -0.21 -21.16
N THR A 85 6.75 -1.26 -21.64
CA THR A 85 7.35 -2.59 -21.78
C THR A 85 8.73 -2.46 -22.45
N PRO A 86 9.81 -3.00 -21.87
CA PRO A 86 11.11 -3.00 -22.51
C PRO A 86 10.99 -3.57 -23.93
N PRO A 87 11.61 -2.96 -24.96
CA PRO A 87 11.73 -3.64 -26.25
C PRO A 87 12.43 -4.96 -26.00
N THR A 88 11.83 -6.06 -26.47
CA THR A 88 12.36 -7.42 -26.33
C THR A 88 13.83 -7.43 -26.77
N ALA A 89 14.75 -7.44 -25.81
CA ALA A 89 16.18 -7.60 -26.10
C ALA A 89 16.39 -8.99 -26.72
N PRO A 90 17.30 -9.16 -27.69
CA PRO A 90 17.70 -10.48 -28.16
C PRO A 90 18.16 -11.31 -26.96
N ILE A 91 17.55 -12.48 -26.80
CA ILE A 91 17.80 -13.41 -25.70
C ILE A 91 19.30 -13.73 -25.66
N ALA A 92 20.00 -13.23 -24.63
CA ALA A 92 21.33 -13.70 -24.30
C ALA A 92 21.26 -15.21 -23.94
N PRO A 93 22.26 -16.03 -24.29
CA PRO A 93 22.24 -17.45 -23.96
C PRO A 93 22.06 -17.63 -22.46
N ALA A 94 21.05 -18.44 -22.10
CA ALA A 94 20.60 -18.64 -20.74
C ALA A 94 21.75 -19.12 -19.83
N PRO A 95 21.84 -18.64 -18.57
CA PRO A 95 22.71 -19.26 -17.58
C PRO A 95 22.29 -20.72 -17.36
N THR A 96 23.28 -21.59 -17.13
CA THR A 96 23.11 -23.02 -16.87
C THR A 96 22.03 -23.27 -15.79
N PRO A 97 21.09 -24.21 -16.00
CA PRO A 97 19.95 -24.39 -15.12
C PRO A 97 20.39 -24.76 -13.70
N THR A 98 19.96 -23.94 -12.74
CA THR A 98 19.93 -24.31 -11.33
C THR A 98 18.86 -25.40 -11.14
N PRO A 99 19.02 -26.37 -10.22
CA PRO A 99 18.03 -27.43 -9.99
C PRO A 99 16.62 -26.86 -9.81
N PRO A 100 15.58 -27.52 -10.34
CA PRO A 100 14.22 -27.02 -10.25
C PRO A 100 13.79 -26.93 -8.79
N ALA A 101 13.39 -25.73 -8.37
CA ALA A 101 12.68 -25.54 -7.12
C ALA A 101 11.36 -26.34 -7.15
N PRO A 102 10.93 -26.94 -6.03
CA PRO A 102 9.69 -27.71 -5.99
C PRO A 102 8.50 -26.82 -6.39
N THR A 103 7.66 -27.34 -7.28
CA THR A 103 6.41 -26.70 -7.73
C THR A 103 5.51 -26.40 -6.51
N PRO A 104 5.11 -25.14 -6.27
CA PRO A 104 4.13 -24.84 -5.23
C PRO A 104 2.79 -25.47 -5.61
N THR A 105 2.27 -26.30 -4.72
CA THR A 105 0.92 -26.87 -4.81
C THR A 105 -0.09 -25.74 -4.64
N ILE A 106 -0.95 -25.51 -5.63
CA ILE A 106 -2.08 -24.58 -5.50
C ILE A 106 -3.09 -25.21 -4.52
N PHE A 107 -3.08 -24.73 -3.28
CA PHE A 107 -4.18 -24.95 -2.35
C PHE A 107 -5.31 -23.96 -2.67
N ALA A 108 -6.56 -24.44 -2.63
CA ALA A 108 -7.74 -23.60 -2.67
C ALA A 108 -7.64 -22.48 -1.61
N PRO A 109 -8.19 -21.28 -1.85
CA PRO A 109 -8.15 -20.20 -0.87
C PRO A 109 -8.74 -20.69 0.45
N PRO A 110 -8.01 -20.58 1.58
CA PRO A 110 -8.57 -20.89 2.89
C PRO A 110 -9.78 -19.99 3.12
N THR A 111 -10.86 -20.54 3.66
CA THR A 111 -11.95 -19.74 4.21
C THR A 111 -11.35 -18.85 5.29
N ASP A 112 -11.43 -17.54 5.09
CA ASP A 112 -10.76 -16.57 5.94
C ASP A 112 -11.51 -16.42 7.28
N PRO A 113 -10.94 -16.87 8.41
CA PRO A 113 -11.58 -16.68 9.72
C PRO A 113 -11.62 -15.20 10.15
N ARG A 114 -10.91 -14.28 9.45
CA ARG A 114 -10.93 -12.82 9.73
C ARG A 114 -12.26 -12.16 9.40
N ASN A 115 -13.18 -12.85 8.73
CA ASN A 115 -14.56 -12.35 8.53
C ASN A 115 -15.51 -12.77 9.66
N THR A 116 -14.99 -13.29 10.77
CA THR A 116 -15.76 -13.58 11.99
C THR A 116 -15.68 -12.38 12.94
N PRO A 117 -16.79 -11.81 13.43
CA PRO A 117 -16.82 -10.51 14.14
C PRO A 117 -16.09 -10.41 15.50
N THR A 118 -15.28 -11.39 15.92
CA THR A 118 -14.89 -11.52 17.33
C THR A 118 -13.42 -11.78 17.63
N ASN A 119 -12.47 -11.77 16.69
CA ASN A 119 -11.05 -11.86 17.09
C ASN A 119 -10.05 -11.21 16.13
N PHE A 120 -9.76 -9.92 16.35
CA PHE A 120 -8.69 -9.18 15.66
C PHE A 120 -7.37 -9.15 16.45
N ASN A 121 -7.28 -9.83 17.60
CA ASN A 121 -6.12 -9.77 18.48
C ASN A 121 -5.18 -10.94 18.19
N PHE A 122 -3.98 -10.61 17.69
CA PHE A 122 -2.93 -11.56 17.33
C PHE A 122 -1.80 -11.50 18.36
N CYS A 123 -1.37 -12.66 18.85
CA CYS A 123 -0.45 -12.77 19.97
C CYS A 123 1.01 -12.77 19.51
N GLY A 124 1.87 -12.07 20.26
CA GLY A 124 3.32 -12.14 20.08
C GLY A 124 4.06 -11.23 21.06
N THR A 125 4.95 -11.81 21.87
CA THR A 125 5.74 -11.07 22.88
C THR A 125 7.00 -10.41 22.30
N SER A 126 7.30 -10.70 21.03
CA SER A 126 8.39 -10.11 20.26
C SER A 126 8.06 -10.19 18.77
N TRP A 127 8.80 -9.46 17.95
CA TRP A 127 8.63 -9.53 16.50
C TRP A 127 8.78 -10.96 15.95
N GLY A 128 9.78 -11.71 16.42
CA GLY A 128 10.01 -13.08 15.97
C GLY A 128 8.86 -14.02 16.33
N ASP A 129 8.32 -13.87 17.54
CA ASP A 129 7.17 -14.65 18.02
C ASP A 129 5.89 -14.32 17.21
N ALA A 130 5.61 -13.03 16.99
CA ALA A 130 4.48 -12.57 16.18
C ALA A 130 4.58 -13.04 14.72
N ASN A 131 5.76 -12.94 14.10
CA ASN A 131 5.98 -13.37 12.72
C ASN A 131 5.82 -14.89 12.56
N SER A 132 6.26 -15.68 13.55
CA SER A 132 6.09 -17.13 13.54
C SER A 132 4.64 -17.61 13.71
N ARG A 133 3.74 -16.71 14.17
CA ARG A 133 2.33 -17.00 14.47
C ARG A 133 1.36 -16.15 13.64
N CYS A 134 1.82 -15.61 12.52
CA CYS A 134 0.99 -14.77 11.65
C CYS A 134 -0.34 -15.47 11.33
N GLY A 135 -1.47 -14.81 11.63
CA GLY A 135 -2.81 -15.36 11.45
C GLY A 135 -3.35 -16.22 12.62
N THR A 136 -2.59 -16.43 13.69
CA THR A 136 -3.05 -17.14 14.89
C THR A 136 -3.63 -16.14 15.90
N ALA A 137 -4.93 -16.24 16.13
CA ALA A 137 -5.59 -15.39 17.12
C ALA A 137 -5.21 -15.78 18.55
N CYS A 138 -5.24 -14.80 19.46
CA CYS A 138 -4.97 -15.02 20.87
C CYS A 138 -6.03 -15.94 21.51
N PRO A 139 -5.64 -16.96 22.31
CA PRO A 139 -6.58 -17.87 22.96
C PRO A 139 -7.64 -17.17 23.84
N ASN A 140 -7.30 -15.99 24.38
CA ASN A 140 -8.19 -15.20 25.25
C ASN A 140 -8.64 -13.88 24.63
N GLY A 141 -8.33 -13.63 23.34
CA GLY A 141 -8.70 -12.40 22.65
C GLY A 141 -8.10 -11.13 23.27
N VAL A 142 -6.99 -11.22 24.01
CA VAL A 142 -6.22 -10.08 24.52
C VAL A 142 -4.86 -10.05 23.85
N ASP A 143 -4.43 -8.86 23.44
CA ASP A 143 -3.07 -8.58 23.01
C ASP A 143 -2.07 -8.81 24.15
N SER A 144 -0.85 -9.19 23.78
CA SER A 144 0.25 -9.55 24.69
C SER A 144 1.14 -8.38 25.03
#